data_AF-A0A8B6F535-F1
#
_entry.id   AF-A0A8B6F535-F1
#
_cell.length_a   1.000
_cell.length_b   1.000
_cell.length_c   1.000
_cell.angle_alpha   90.00
_cell.angle_beta   90.00
_cell.angle_gamma   90.00
#
_symmetry.space_group_name_H-M   'P 1'
#
loop_
_entity.id
_entity.type
_entity.pdbx_description
1 polymer ?
#
loop_
_entity_poly.entity_id
_entity_poly.type
_entity_poly.pdbx_seq_one_letter_code
_entity_poly.pdbx_strand_id
1 'polypeptide(L)'
;MGGRVSDNELVRSCGFIDRKYHHPGDQILADRGFLLQDDFATECSAELLIPAFTKGKKQLPAKDVETSRKLASVRIHIERVIGVMKNRYTILKGTLNIVLVKSLNDEVEESCFTSIDKIVRVCASLTNLGDGIVYSEN
;
A
#
# COMPACT_ATOMS: atom_id res chain seq x y z
N MET A 1 2.17 5.26 -23.14
CA MET A 1 2.55 3.85 -22.89
C MET A 1 3.21 3.79 -21.52
N GLY A 2 2.44 3.56 -20.46
CA GLY A 2 2.97 3.45 -19.09
C GLY A 2 2.24 2.30 -18.41
N GLY A 3 2.93 1.18 -18.22
CA GLY A 3 2.32 -0.04 -17.70
C GLY A 3 3.28 -1.23 -17.66
N ARG A 4 4.59 -0.98 -17.64
CA ARG A 4 5.64 -2.01 -17.66
C ARG A 4 6.67 -1.85 -16.54
N VAL A 5 6.43 -0.94 -15.61
CA VAL A 5 7.29 -0.76 -14.44
C VAL A 5 6.80 -1.72 -13.36
N SER A 6 7.69 -2.51 -12.80
CA SER A 6 7.37 -3.40 -11.68
C SER A 6 7.15 -2.59 -10.41
N ASP A 7 6.37 -3.12 -9.47
CA ASP A 7 6.15 -2.45 -8.17
C ASP A 7 7.47 -2.18 -7.44
N ASN A 8 8.46 -3.08 -7.58
CA ASN A 8 9.80 -2.92 -7.00
C ASN A 8 10.51 -1.67 -7.58
N GLU A 9 10.49 -1.50 -8.91
CA GLU A 9 11.08 -0.33 -9.57
C GLU A 9 10.32 0.95 -9.26
N LEU A 10 8.99 0.88 -9.15
CA LEU A 10 8.16 2.02 -8.79
C LEU A 10 8.53 2.53 -7.41
N VAL A 11 8.62 1.64 -6.41
CA VAL A 11 8.93 2.03 -5.04
C VAL A 11 10.34 2.61 -4.89
N ARG A 12 11.31 2.11 -5.65
CA ARG A 12 12.66 2.69 -5.72
C ARG A 12 12.70 4.08 -6.35
N SER A 13 11.84 4.35 -7.32
CA SER A 13 11.87 5.60 -8.10
C SER A 13 10.92 6.68 -7.60
N CYS A 14 9.85 6.34 -6.89
CA CYS A 14 8.83 7.29 -6.45
C CYS A 14 9.13 7.96 -5.10
N GLY A 15 10.26 7.62 -4.48
CA GLY A 15 10.66 8.17 -3.18
C GLY A 15 9.87 7.59 -2.00
N PHE A 16 9.15 6.48 -2.19
CA PHE A 16 8.41 5.84 -1.10
C PHE A 16 9.33 5.40 0.03
N ILE A 17 10.56 4.93 -0.25
CA ILE A 17 11.53 4.47 0.76
C ILE A 17 12.21 5.64 1.51
N ASP A 18 11.94 6.90 1.16
CA ASP A 18 12.58 8.05 1.81
C ASP A 18 12.29 8.10 3.32
N ARG A 19 13.33 8.29 4.13
CA ARG A 19 13.27 8.39 5.60
C ARG A 19 12.28 9.43 6.10
N LYS A 20 11.92 10.44 5.30
CA LYS A 20 10.90 11.42 5.70
C LYS A 20 9.51 10.82 5.90
N TYR A 21 9.25 9.63 5.35
CA TYR A 21 7.95 8.94 5.43
C TYR A 21 7.94 7.76 6.41
N HIS A 22 9.09 7.38 6.98
CA HIS A 22 9.25 6.18 7.79
C HIS A 22 10.07 6.46 9.05
N HIS A 23 9.73 5.77 10.12
CA HIS A 23 10.49 5.75 11.36
C HIS A 23 11.16 4.38 11.56
N PRO A 24 12.30 4.33 12.26
CA PRO A 24 12.92 3.05 12.61
C PRO A 24 11.94 2.12 13.33
N GLY A 25 11.78 0.90 12.80
CA GLY A 25 10.85 -0.09 13.32
C GLY A 25 9.45 -0.09 12.68
N ASP A 26 9.17 0.82 11.75
CA ASP A 26 7.91 0.78 10.97
C ASP A 26 7.81 -0.54 10.19
N GLN A 27 6.58 -1.06 10.10
CA GLN A 27 6.30 -2.34 9.45
C GLN A 27 5.51 -2.10 8.15
N ILE A 28 6.09 -2.54 7.03
CA ILE A 28 5.50 -2.41 5.70
C ILE A 28 4.99 -3.79 5.27
N LEU A 29 3.67 -3.94 5.09
CA LEU A 29 3.10 -5.18 4.54
C LEU A 29 3.09 -5.13 3.02
N ALA A 30 3.65 -6.14 2.36
CA ALA A 30 3.65 -6.25 0.91
C ALA A 30 3.12 -7.59 0.40
N ASP A 31 2.67 -7.58 -0.85
CA ASP A 31 2.27 -8.78 -1.57
C ASP A 31 3.48 -9.65 -1.94
N ARG A 32 3.17 -10.88 -2.35
CA ARG A 32 4.19 -11.86 -2.73
C ARG A 32 5.00 -11.37 -3.93
N GLY A 33 6.31 -11.60 -3.88
CA GLY A 33 7.23 -11.23 -4.96
C GLY A 33 7.80 -9.81 -4.82
N PHE A 34 7.41 -9.08 -3.77
CA PHE A 34 8.02 -7.83 -3.40
C PHE A 34 9.35 -8.09 -2.69
N LEU A 35 10.47 -7.75 -3.32
CA LEU A 35 11.82 -8.16 -2.90
C LEU A 35 12.69 -6.94 -2.59
N LEU A 36 12.22 -6.11 -1.65
CA LEU A 36 12.88 -4.87 -1.25
C LEU A 36 13.26 -4.88 0.25
N GLN A 37 13.39 -6.05 0.87
CA GLN A 37 13.69 -6.17 2.30
C GLN A 37 14.95 -5.37 2.68
N ASP A 38 16.02 -5.55 1.90
CA ASP A 38 17.29 -4.86 2.13
C ASP A 38 17.14 -3.36 1.89
N ASP A 39 16.47 -2.93 0.82
CA ASP A 39 16.21 -1.51 0.52
C ASP A 39 15.49 -0.83 1.70
N PHE A 40 14.42 -1.42 2.25
CA PHE A 40 13.71 -0.84 3.40
C PHE A 40 14.58 -0.82 4.66
N ALA A 41 15.35 -1.88 4.91
CA ALA A 41 16.21 -1.97 6.08
C ALA A 41 17.34 -0.92 6.06
N THR A 42 18.01 -0.72 4.92
CA THR A 42 19.15 0.19 4.80
C THR A 42 18.72 1.65 4.68
N GLU A 43 17.75 1.90 3.82
CA GLU A 43 17.37 3.27 3.47
C GLU A 43 16.48 3.90 4.51
N CYS A 44 15.61 3.15 5.22
CA CYS A 44 14.70 3.74 6.21
C CYS A 44 14.52 2.97 7.52
N SER A 45 15.24 1.88 7.73
CA SER A 45 15.15 1.05 8.94
C SER A 45 13.74 0.55 9.23
N ALA A 46 12.95 0.33 8.17
CA ALA A 46 11.64 -0.28 8.21
C ALA A 46 11.73 -1.79 7.94
N GLU A 47 10.80 -2.57 8.49
CA GLU A 47 10.69 -4.01 8.31
C GLU A 47 9.66 -4.33 7.22
N LEU A 48 10.08 -4.99 6.15
CA LEU A 48 9.18 -5.47 5.11
C LEU A 48 8.60 -6.84 5.50
N LEU A 49 7.31 -6.86 5.81
CA LEU A 49 6.53 -8.04 6.15
C LEU A 49 5.85 -8.63 4.92
N ILE A 50 6.08 -9.92 4.68
CA ILE A 50 5.41 -10.67 3.62
C ILE A 50 4.72 -11.87 4.25
N PRO A 51 3.40 -12.06 4.05
CA PRO A 51 2.69 -13.22 4.57
C PRO A 51 3.37 -14.53 4.17
N ALA A 52 3.62 -15.40 5.16
CA ALA A 52 4.37 -16.64 4.97
C ALA A 52 3.71 -17.59 3.95
N PHE A 53 4.55 -18.38 3.28
CA PHE A 53 4.10 -19.34 2.27
C PHE A 53 4.29 -20.79 2.71
N THR A 54 3.37 -21.65 2.29
CA THR A 54 3.38 -23.09 2.61
C THR A 54 3.92 -23.98 1.48
N LYS A 55 4.19 -23.48 0.25
CA LYS A 55 4.76 -24.37 -0.79
C LYS A 55 6.17 -24.82 -0.41
N GLY A 56 6.38 -26.13 -0.44
CA GLY A 56 7.70 -26.76 -0.33
C GLY A 56 8.13 -27.10 1.09
N LYS A 57 7.40 -26.66 2.12
CA LYS A 57 7.66 -27.05 3.52
C LYS A 57 6.56 -28.01 3.99
N LYS A 58 6.94 -29.18 4.53
CA LYS A 58 5.98 -30.17 5.07
C LYS A 58 5.14 -29.59 6.20
N GLN A 59 5.73 -28.77 7.09
CA GLN A 59 5.07 -28.01 8.16
C GLN A 59 5.90 -26.76 8.49
N LEU A 60 5.24 -25.67 8.91
CA LEU A 60 5.88 -24.48 9.49
C LEU A 60 5.88 -24.60 11.02
N PRO A 61 6.90 -24.06 11.72
CA PRO A 61 6.89 -23.97 13.18
C PRO A 61 5.64 -23.26 13.70
N ALA A 62 5.12 -23.66 14.87
CA ALA A 62 3.89 -23.09 15.43
C ALA A 62 3.94 -21.55 15.55
N LYS A 63 5.10 -21.00 15.93
CA LYS A 63 5.35 -19.55 16.01
C LYS A 63 5.17 -18.86 14.65
N ASP A 64 5.73 -19.43 13.59
CA ASP A 64 5.66 -18.86 12.24
C ASP A 64 4.24 -18.95 11.67
N VAL A 65 3.50 -20.01 12.02
CA VAL A 65 2.07 -20.15 11.67
C VAL A 65 1.24 -19.06 12.34
N GLU A 66 1.48 -18.77 13.61
CA GLU A 66 0.75 -17.73 14.33
C GLU A 66 1.05 -16.34 13.76
N THR A 67 2.32 -16.02 13.51
CA THR A 67 2.72 -14.75 12.87
C THR A 67 2.09 -14.62 11.49
N SER A 68 2.16 -15.66 10.66
CA SER A 68 1.54 -15.66 9.34
C SER A 68 0.02 -15.45 9.41
N ARG A 69 -0.66 -16.06 10.39
CA ARG A 69 -2.10 -15.86 10.62
C ARG A 69 -2.41 -14.41 10.99
N LYS A 70 -1.60 -13.78 11.85
CA LYS A 70 -1.74 -12.36 12.20
C LYS A 70 -1.57 -11.47 10.97
N LEU A 71 -0.53 -11.69 10.17
CA LEU A 71 -0.31 -10.94 8.92
C LEU A 71 -1.44 -11.12 7.91
N ALA A 72 -1.96 -12.34 7.77
CA ALA A 72 -3.11 -12.61 6.91
C ALA A 72 -4.37 -11.87 7.38
N SER A 73 -4.61 -11.82 8.70
CA SER A 73 -5.71 -11.03 9.28
C SER A 73 -5.55 -9.55 8.97
N VAL A 74 -4.35 -8.96 9.16
CA VAL A 74 -4.09 -7.55 8.82
C VAL A 74 -4.32 -7.30 7.32
N ARG A 75 -3.87 -8.20 6.44
CA ARG A 75 -4.10 -8.11 4.99
C ARG A 75 -5.58 -8.03 4.63
N ILE A 76 -6.43 -8.84 5.29
CA ILE A 76 -7.90 -8.79 5.09
C ILE A 76 -8.45 -7.40 5.42
N HIS A 77 -7.98 -6.77 6.50
CA HIS A 77 -8.42 -5.44 6.88
C HIS A 77 -7.97 -4.39 5.85
N ILE A 78 -6.72 -4.44 5.39
CA ILE A 78 -6.22 -3.54 4.34
C ILE A 78 -7.05 -3.66 3.06
N GLU A 79 -7.30 -4.88 2.58
CA GLU A 79 -8.12 -5.13 1.40
C GLU A 79 -9.56 -4.62 1.59
N ARG A 80 -10.11 -4.75 2.79
CA ARG A 80 -11.44 -4.21 3.13
C ARG A 80 -11.45 -2.69 3.08
N VAL A 81 -10.43 -2.01 3.61
CA VAL A 81 -10.31 -0.54 3.55
C VAL A 81 -10.24 -0.06 2.10
N ILE A 82 -9.37 -0.68 1.29
CA ILE A 82 -9.26 -0.38 -0.14
C ILE A 82 -10.61 -0.62 -0.84
N GLY A 83 -11.28 -1.72 -0.51
CA GLY A 83 -12.60 -2.07 -1.02
C GLY A 83 -13.66 -1.03 -0.65
N VAL A 84 -13.71 -0.59 0.61
CA VAL A 84 -14.64 0.47 1.08
C VAL A 84 -14.38 1.76 0.33
N MET A 85 -13.13 2.20 0.19
CA MET A 85 -12.79 3.41 -0.57
C MET A 85 -13.28 3.32 -2.01
N LYS A 86 -12.93 2.24 -2.73
CA LYS A 86 -13.37 2.03 -4.11
C LYS A 86 -14.90 1.91 -4.21
N ASN A 87 -15.56 1.30 -3.23
CA ASN A 87 -17.00 1.09 -3.25
C ASN A 87 -17.82 2.34 -2.94
N ARG A 88 -17.33 3.18 -2.03
CA ARG A 88 -17.99 4.40 -1.57
C ARG A 88 -17.90 5.53 -2.60
N TYR A 89 -16.75 5.68 -3.26
CA TYR A 89 -16.53 6.76 -4.23
C TYR A 89 -16.52 6.21 -5.65
N THR A 90 -17.60 6.46 -6.38
CA THR A 90 -17.76 6.03 -7.78
C THR A 90 -16.66 6.55 -8.70
N ILE A 91 -16.06 7.70 -8.38
CA ILE A 91 -14.92 8.28 -9.11
C ILE A 91 -13.66 7.39 -9.07
N LEU A 92 -13.53 6.52 -8.08
CA LEU A 92 -12.43 5.56 -7.97
C LEU A 92 -12.77 4.18 -8.58
N LYS A 93 -13.96 4.01 -9.14
CA LYS A 93 -14.40 2.75 -9.76
C LYS A 93 -14.09 2.73 -11.24
N GLY A 94 -13.69 1.55 -11.72
CA GLY A 94 -13.49 1.29 -13.14
C GLY A 94 -12.24 1.98 -13.70
N THR A 95 -12.18 2.07 -15.03
CA THR A 95 -11.06 2.67 -15.74
C THR A 95 -11.07 4.18 -15.56
N LEU A 96 -10.00 4.72 -14.97
CA LEU A 96 -9.83 6.17 -14.82
C LEU A 96 -9.51 6.82 -16.17
N ASN A 97 -10.09 7.99 -16.42
CA ASN A 97 -9.76 8.76 -17.61
C ASN A 97 -8.31 9.26 -17.51
N ILE A 98 -7.54 9.11 -18.59
CA ILE A 98 -6.14 9.54 -18.68
C ILE A 98 -5.93 11.01 -18.30
N VAL A 99 -6.93 11.87 -18.52
CA VAL A 99 -6.89 13.29 -18.14
C VAL A 99 -6.68 13.47 -16.63
N LEU A 100 -7.18 12.55 -15.80
CA LEU A 100 -7.01 12.63 -14.34
C LEU A 100 -5.58 12.31 -13.90
N VAL A 101 -4.86 11.53 -14.69
CA VAL A 101 -3.48 11.09 -14.43
C VAL A 101 -2.46 12.08 -14.99
N LYS A 102 -2.88 13.01 -15.86
CA LYS A 102 -2.02 14.09 -16.32
C LYS A 102 -2.01 15.21 -15.29
N SER A 103 -0.81 15.68 -14.92
CA SER A 103 -0.69 16.98 -14.28
C SER A 103 -1.16 18.02 -15.30
N LEU A 104 -2.19 18.80 -14.95
CA LEU A 104 -2.74 19.84 -15.82
C LEU A 104 -1.96 21.16 -15.73
N ASN A 105 -0.92 21.23 -14.90
CA ASN A 105 -0.15 22.45 -14.72
C ASN A 105 1.26 22.27 -15.28
N ASP A 106 1.48 22.90 -16.44
CA ASP A 106 2.74 23.55 -16.74
C ASP A 106 3.02 24.58 -15.62
N GLU A 107 4.20 24.44 -15.01
CA GLU A 107 4.90 25.44 -14.19
C GLU A 107 4.30 25.82 -12.81
N VAL A 108 5.18 25.74 -11.77
CA VAL A 108 5.10 26.40 -10.45
C VAL A 108 4.30 25.73 -9.30
N GLU A 109 4.41 24.42 -9.09
CA GLU A 109 4.10 23.83 -7.76
C GLU A 109 5.16 22.78 -7.40
N GLU A 110 5.86 22.97 -6.26
CA GLU A 110 6.97 22.12 -5.77
C GLU A 110 6.55 20.65 -5.54
N SER A 111 5.24 20.36 -5.52
CA SER A 111 4.69 19.02 -5.51
C SER A 111 3.85 18.74 -6.76
N CYS A 112 4.32 17.85 -7.63
CA CYS A 112 3.63 17.43 -8.85
C CYS A 112 2.49 16.45 -8.55
N PHE A 113 1.43 16.90 -7.88
CA PHE A 113 0.22 16.09 -7.67
C PHE A 113 -0.72 16.21 -8.87
N THR A 114 -1.04 15.08 -9.46
CA THR A 114 -2.06 14.94 -10.50
C THR A 114 -3.47 15.12 -9.92
N SER A 115 -4.47 15.28 -10.79
CA SER A 115 -5.87 15.36 -10.34
C SER A 115 -6.30 14.11 -9.57
N ILE A 116 -5.83 12.93 -9.99
CA ILE A 116 -6.12 11.68 -9.29
C ILE A 116 -5.48 11.63 -7.90
N ASP A 117 -4.27 12.16 -7.71
CA ASP A 117 -3.63 12.20 -6.38
C ASP A 117 -4.47 13.01 -5.39
N LYS A 118 -4.98 14.17 -5.83
CA LYS A 118 -5.86 15.03 -5.03
C LYS A 118 -7.17 14.32 -4.68
N ILE A 119 -7.80 13.66 -5.67
CA ILE A 119 -9.04 12.89 -5.47
C ILE A 119 -8.83 11.74 -4.48
N VAL A 120 -7.78 10.93 -4.65
CA VAL A 120 -7.49 9.78 -3.77
C VAL A 120 -7.23 10.26 -2.34
N ARG A 121 -6.49 11.35 -2.15
CA ARG A 121 -6.24 11.94 -0.83
C ARG A 121 -7.54 12.34 -0.14
N VAL A 122 -8.44 13.04 -0.83
CA VAL A 122 -9.75 13.44 -0.26
C VAL A 122 -10.59 12.21 0.09
N CYS A 123 -10.67 11.22 -0.80
CA CYS A 123 -11.42 9.99 -0.55
C CYS A 123 -10.89 9.22 0.67
N ALA A 124 -9.56 9.15 0.82
CA ALA A 124 -8.90 8.51 1.97
C ALA A 124 -9.25 9.25 3.27
N SER A 125 -9.07 10.57 3.30
CA SER A 125 -9.40 11.38 4.48
C SER A 125 -10.86 11.24 4.90
N LEU A 126 -11.80 11.28 3.95
CA LEU A 126 -13.23 11.09 4.24
C LEU A 126 -13.56 9.67 4.69
N THR A 127 -12.82 8.66 4.22
CA THR A 127 -12.98 7.27 4.71
C THR A 127 -12.50 7.14 6.14
N ASN A 128 -11.38 7.78 6.48
CA ASN A 128 -10.81 7.77 7.83
C ASN A 128 -11.69 8.50 8.86
N LEU A 129 -12.56 9.43 8.41
CA LEU A 129 -13.56 10.10 9.25
C LEU A 129 -14.86 9.29 9.43
N GLY A 130 -15.02 8.18 8.71
CA GLY A 130 -16.19 7.31 8.82
C GLY A 130 -16.07 6.27 9.93
N ASP A 131 -17.07 5.40 10.02
CA ASP A 131 -17.09 4.29 10.97
C ASP A 131 -15.95 3.30 10.74
N GLY A 132 -15.50 2.66 11.82
CA GLY A 132 -14.43 1.67 11.79
C GLY A 132 -14.73 0.46 10.90
N ILE A 133 -13.70 -0.04 10.22
CA ILE A 133 -13.79 -1.16 9.25
C ILE A 133 -13.50 -2.52 9.91
N VAL A 134 -13.01 -2.49 11.16
CA VAL A 134 -12.85 -3.63 12.04
C VAL A 134 -14.17 -3.79 12.80
N TYR A 135 -14.90 -4.87 12.53
CA TYR A 135 -16.00 -5.27 13.39
C TYR A 135 -15.37 -5.97 14.59
N SER A 136 -15.58 -5.46 15.81
CA SER A 136 -15.24 -6.22 17.01
C SER A 136 -16.01 -7.54 16.98
N GLU A 137 -15.28 -8.65 17.13
CA GLU A 137 -15.90 -9.92 17.46
C GLU A 137 -16.57 -9.75 18.84
N ASN A 138 -17.91 -9.80 18.86
CA ASN A 138 -18.70 -9.94 20.08
C ASN A 138 -18.72 -11.39 20.53
#